data_AF-A0A3E0PJC3-F1
#
_entry.id   AF-A0A3E0PJC3-F1
#
_cell.length_a   1.000
_cell.length_b   1.000
_cell.length_c   1.000
_cell.angle_alpha   90.00
_cell.angle_beta   90.00
_cell.angle_gamma   90.00
#
_symmetry.space_group_name_H-M   'P 1'
#
loop_
_entity.id
_entity.type
_entity.pdbx_description
1 polymer ?
#
loop_
_entity_poly.entity_id
_entity_poly.type
_entity_poly.pdbx_seq_one_letter_code
_entity_poly.pdbx_strand_id
1 'polypeptide(L)'
;MRAIGASCGAATVEDAQRVARNNCNRVGRGQCSGRHGSWYDNVGVRPTVSATYPNLRTRGEPIRWDTSLVNTRKFYRAQFPGETFTLFCPSRGYISQAYGSGTYHISSSVCTAAVHRGVITTKGGTVRIRTVRGPAVFEGSLRNGVRTFRSQPPDPRWRIGFVFV
;
A
#
# COMPACT_ATOMS: atom_id res chain seq x y z
N MET A 1 4.38 43.88 0.14
CA MET A 1 3.04 43.61 0.72
C MET A 1 2.17 43.09 -0.44
N ARG A 2 1.59 41.89 -0.54
CA ARG A 2 1.30 40.75 0.35
C ARG A 2 1.41 39.48 -0.52
N ALA A 3 1.93 38.37 0.00
CA ALA A 3 1.80 37.07 -0.63
C ALA A 3 0.38 36.52 -0.35
N ILE A 4 -0.37 36.18 -1.40
CA ILE A 4 -1.68 35.54 -1.27
C ILE A 4 -1.43 34.03 -1.29
N GLY A 5 -1.39 33.43 -0.10
CA GLY A 5 -1.32 31.98 0.04
C GLY A 5 -2.61 31.33 -0.46
N ALA A 6 -2.54 30.62 -1.58
CA ALA A 6 -3.61 29.72 -2.00
C ALA A 6 -3.43 28.37 -1.29
N SER A 7 -4.09 28.20 -0.15
CA SER A 7 -4.30 26.88 0.46
C SER A 7 -5.27 26.10 -0.43
N CYS A 8 -4.77 25.09 -1.15
CA CYS A 8 -5.64 24.18 -1.90
C CYS A 8 -6.41 23.29 -0.90
N GLY A 9 -7.69 23.63 -0.70
CA GLY A 9 -8.67 22.75 -0.05
C GLY A 9 -8.82 21.43 -0.81
N ALA A 10 -9.23 20.40 -0.07
CA ALA A 10 -9.33 19.02 -0.52
C ALA A 10 -10.12 18.86 -1.82
N ALA A 11 -9.44 18.52 -2.92
CA ALA A 11 -10.06 18.16 -4.19
C ALA A 11 -10.36 16.65 -4.25
N THR A 12 -11.46 16.27 -4.90
CA THR A 12 -11.93 14.88 -5.02
C THR A 12 -11.29 14.19 -6.25
N VAL A 13 -11.41 12.86 -6.38
CA VAL A 13 -10.65 12.05 -7.36
C VAL A 13 -11.07 12.30 -8.82
N GLU A 14 -12.26 12.83 -9.07
CA GLU A 14 -12.71 13.22 -10.42
C GLU A 14 -12.01 14.50 -10.94
N ASP A 15 -11.50 15.34 -10.04
CA ASP A 15 -10.75 16.54 -10.40
C ASP A 15 -9.36 16.21 -10.97
N ALA A 16 -8.73 15.12 -10.53
CA ALA A 16 -7.41 14.69 -10.99
C ALA A 16 -7.42 14.23 -12.47
N GLN A 17 -8.50 13.57 -12.90
CA GLN A 17 -8.68 13.17 -14.31
C GLN A 17 -9.02 14.36 -15.22
N ARG A 18 -9.66 15.41 -14.69
CA ARG A 18 -9.92 16.66 -15.42
C ARG A 18 -8.63 17.48 -15.61
N VAL A 19 -7.76 17.50 -14.61
CA VAL A 19 -6.42 18.12 -14.69
C VAL A 19 -5.51 17.41 -15.70
N ALA A 20 -5.54 16.08 -15.77
CA ALA A 20 -4.76 15.31 -16.76
C ALA A 20 -5.20 15.59 -18.21
N ARG A 21 -6.51 15.68 -18.48
CA ARG A 21 -7.04 16.04 -19.81
C ARG A 21 -6.72 17.48 -20.21
N ASN A 22 -6.81 18.43 -19.28
CA ASN A 22 -6.51 19.84 -19.54
C ASN A 22 -5.01 20.08 -19.80
N ASN A 23 -4.12 19.25 -19.23
CA ASN A 23 -2.69 19.29 -19.52
C ASN A 23 -2.35 18.73 -20.91
N CYS A 24 -3.02 17.67 -21.37
CA CYS A 24 -2.88 17.21 -22.77
C CYS A 24 -3.28 18.29 -23.79
N ASN A 25 -4.26 19.15 -23.48
CA ASN A 25 -4.65 20.26 -24.36
C ASN A 25 -3.67 21.45 -24.35
N ARG A 26 -2.77 21.54 -23.37
CA ARG A 26 -1.73 22.58 -23.31
C ARG A 26 -0.45 22.22 -24.07
N VAL A 27 -0.19 20.93 -24.27
CA VAL A 27 0.95 20.45 -25.04
C VAL A 27 0.42 20.15 -26.44
N GLY A 28 0.69 21.07 -27.38
CA GLY A 28 0.14 21.02 -28.75
C GLY A 28 0.16 19.64 -29.38
N ARG A 29 -0.93 19.32 -30.10
CA ARG A 29 -1.20 18.06 -30.82
C ARG A 29 0.04 17.55 -31.58
N GLY A 30 0.78 16.61 -31.00
CA GLY A 30 1.93 16.03 -31.69
C GLY A 30 2.69 14.91 -30.97
N GLN A 31 2.32 14.55 -29.73
CA GLN A 31 3.12 13.63 -28.92
C GLN A 31 2.33 12.46 -28.33
N CYS A 32 1.39 11.91 -29.10
CA CYS A 32 0.65 10.73 -28.71
C CYS A 32 0.60 9.70 -29.84
N SER A 33 1.77 9.18 -30.24
CA SER A 33 1.83 8.00 -31.10
C SER A 33 3.07 7.16 -30.79
N GLY A 34 2.88 6.02 -30.12
CA GLY A 34 3.92 5.01 -29.95
C GLY A 34 3.46 3.80 -29.13
N ARG A 35 3.64 2.60 -29.66
CA ARG A 35 3.44 1.32 -28.93
C ARG A 35 4.66 1.04 -28.04
N HIS A 36 4.41 0.86 -26.73
CA HIS A 36 5.23 0.26 -25.64
C HIS A 36 6.75 0.56 -25.57
N GLY A 37 7.15 1.37 -24.57
CA GLY A 37 8.55 1.61 -24.17
C GLY A 37 9.16 2.90 -24.74
N SER A 38 9.89 3.66 -23.90
CA SER A 38 10.73 4.82 -24.26
C SER A 38 10.09 6.22 -24.42
N TRP A 39 9.63 6.82 -23.32
CA TRP A 39 9.31 8.27 -23.23
C TRP A 39 10.14 9.02 -22.16
N TYR A 40 11.25 8.44 -21.66
CA TYR A 40 11.92 8.91 -20.44
C TYR A 40 13.33 9.49 -20.58
N ASP A 41 13.83 9.74 -21.80
CA ASP A 41 15.26 10.08 -21.98
C ASP A 41 15.56 11.55 -22.40
N ASN A 42 14.56 12.41 -22.67
CA ASN A 42 14.83 13.77 -23.19
C ASN A 42 14.27 14.96 -22.39
N VAL A 43 13.72 14.71 -21.20
CA VAL A 43 13.66 15.73 -20.15
C VAL A 43 14.59 15.21 -19.06
N GLY A 44 15.53 16.01 -18.58
CA GLY A 44 16.49 15.64 -17.53
C GLY A 44 15.87 15.35 -16.16
N VAL A 45 14.69 14.71 -16.14
CA VAL A 45 13.92 14.29 -15.00
C VAL A 45 13.71 12.79 -15.17
N ARG A 46 14.68 12.00 -14.70
CA ARG A 46 14.44 10.57 -14.41
C ARG A 46 13.15 10.52 -13.58
N PRO A 47 12.11 9.75 -13.95
CA PRO A 47 10.96 9.58 -13.09
C PRO A 47 11.45 8.73 -11.94
N THR A 48 11.94 9.40 -10.91
CA THR A 48 11.87 8.82 -9.58
C THR A 48 10.40 8.44 -9.41
N VAL A 49 10.15 7.21 -8.97
CA VAL A 49 8.82 6.68 -8.61
C VAL A 49 8.26 7.43 -7.38
N SER A 50 8.60 8.71 -7.25
CA SER A 50 8.48 9.58 -6.08
C SER A 50 7.43 10.69 -6.24
N ALA A 51 6.84 10.89 -7.43
CA ALA A 51 5.94 12.03 -7.65
C ALA A 51 4.45 11.77 -7.35
N THR A 52 4.03 10.53 -7.07
CA THR A 52 2.62 10.20 -6.75
C THR A 52 2.33 10.12 -5.25
N TYR A 53 3.35 10.33 -4.40
CA TYR A 53 3.16 10.56 -2.96
C TYR A 53 3.78 11.92 -2.63
N PRO A 54 3.02 13.03 -2.62
CA PRO A 54 3.53 14.30 -2.14
C PRO A 54 3.61 14.18 -0.62
N ASN A 55 4.67 13.51 -0.14
CA ASN A 55 5.29 13.54 1.18
C ASN A 55 6.19 12.31 1.37
N LEU A 56 7.39 12.31 0.77
CA LEU A 56 8.52 11.42 1.11
C LEU A 56 9.09 11.64 2.54
N ARG A 57 8.23 12.08 3.47
CA ARG A 57 8.50 12.19 4.90
C ARG A 57 7.73 11.15 5.73
N THR A 58 6.82 10.38 5.11
CA THR A 58 6.20 9.22 5.76
C THR A 58 7.22 8.09 5.84
N ARG A 59 7.56 7.70 7.08
CA ARG A 59 8.64 6.75 7.44
C ARG A 59 8.40 5.29 7.02
N GLY A 60 7.77 5.00 5.88
CA GLY A 60 7.40 3.64 5.47
C GLY A 60 7.29 3.45 3.96
N GLU A 61 7.50 2.21 3.51
CA GLU A 61 7.43 1.79 2.10
C GLU A 61 5.98 1.80 1.59
N PRO A 62 5.65 2.48 0.49
CA PRO A 62 4.31 2.45 -0.07
C PRO A 62 3.95 1.07 -0.64
N ILE A 63 2.79 0.54 -0.26
CA ILE A 63 2.27 -0.75 -0.72
C ILE A 63 0.84 -0.63 -1.28
N ARG A 64 0.40 -1.63 -2.04
CA ARG A 64 -1.00 -1.71 -2.48
C ARG A 64 -1.85 -2.44 -1.43
N TRP A 65 -3.16 -2.26 -1.50
CA TRP A 65 -4.09 -2.95 -0.59
C TRP A 65 -4.17 -4.46 -0.82
N ASP A 66 -3.82 -4.94 -2.00
CA ASP A 66 -3.69 -6.37 -2.30
C ASP A 66 -2.30 -6.94 -1.97
N THR A 67 -1.34 -6.11 -1.54
CA THR A 67 0.03 -6.55 -1.27
C THR A 67 0.10 -7.45 -0.04
N SER A 68 0.68 -8.64 -0.24
CA SER A 68 1.09 -9.57 0.80
C SER A 68 2.63 -9.68 0.86
N LEU A 69 3.14 -10.13 2.00
CA LEU A 69 4.59 -10.24 2.22
C LEU A 69 5.21 -11.39 1.41
N VAL A 70 4.44 -12.45 1.14
CA VAL A 70 4.88 -13.61 0.35
C VAL A 70 5.01 -13.32 -1.14
N ASN A 71 4.14 -12.47 -1.70
CA ASN A 71 4.12 -12.22 -3.15
C ASN A 71 5.09 -11.11 -3.59
N THR A 72 5.79 -10.49 -2.64
CA THR A 72 6.62 -9.33 -2.91
C THR A 72 8.08 -9.67 -2.66
N ARG A 73 8.90 -9.70 -3.73
CA ARG A 73 10.35 -10.00 -3.63
C ARG A 73 11.08 -9.08 -2.64
N LYS A 74 10.62 -7.83 -2.49
CA LYS A 74 11.19 -6.86 -1.53
C LYS A 74 11.04 -7.30 -0.07
N PHE A 75 10.04 -8.12 0.26
CA PHE A 75 9.76 -8.59 1.61
C PHE A 75 10.16 -10.05 1.82
N TYR A 76 11.11 -10.59 1.05
CA TYR A 76 11.57 -11.98 1.22
C TYR A 76 12.01 -12.30 2.66
N ARG A 77 12.58 -11.32 3.37
CA ARG A 77 12.98 -11.47 4.79
C ARG A 77 11.80 -11.65 5.74
N ALA A 78 10.58 -11.30 5.34
CA ALA A 78 9.39 -11.49 6.16
C ALA A 78 9.05 -12.97 6.39
N GLN A 79 9.68 -13.87 5.65
CA GLN A 79 9.63 -15.31 5.90
C GLN A 79 10.38 -15.73 7.16
N PHE A 80 11.28 -14.88 7.67
CA PHE A 80 11.98 -15.10 8.93
C PHE A 80 11.30 -14.28 10.05
N PRO A 81 11.05 -14.88 11.23
CA PRO A 81 10.49 -14.16 12.36
C PRO A 81 11.52 -13.17 12.93
N GLY A 82 11.05 -12.02 13.41
CA GLY A 82 11.87 -10.98 14.06
C GLY A 82 12.07 -9.72 13.21
N GLU A 83 11.79 -9.78 11.92
CA GLU A 83 11.92 -8.65 11.01
C GLU A 83 10.79 -7.64 11.20
N THR A 84 11.12 -6.35 11.11
CA THR A 84 10.15 -5.27 11.27
C THR A 84 10.08 -4.45 9.98
N PHE A 85 8.86 -4.19 9.52
CA PHE A 85 8.62 -3.41 8.31
C PHE A 85 7.71 -2.24 8.65
N THR A 86 8.05 -1.06 8.14
CA THR A 86 7.16 0.10 8.14
C THR A 86 6.61 0.28 6.74
N LEU A 87 5.30 0.20 6.61
CA LEU A 87 4.57 0.14 5.35
C LEU A 87 3.56 1.28 5.31
N PHE A 88 3.31 1.82 4.14
CA PHE A 88 2.34 2.89 3.95
C PHE A 88 1.20 2.39 3.05
N CYS A 89 -0.01 2.44 3.59
CA CYS A 89 -1.24 2.10 2.89
C CYS A 89 -1.86 3.37 2.30
N PRO A 90 -2.06 3.45 0.97
CA PRO A 90 -2.67 4.62 0.34
C PRO A 90 -4.13 4.77 0.75
N SER A 91 -4.65 5.99 0.68
CA SER A 91 -6.06 6.28 0.91
C SER A 91 -6.97 5.69 -0.17
N ARG A 92 -8.23 5.40 0.18
CA ARG A 92 -9.26 4.87 -0.74
C ARG A 92 -8.94 3.48 -1.28
N GLY A 93 -8.30 2.65 -0.46
CA GLY A 93 -8.15 1.25 -0.81
C GLY A 93 -9.39 0.42 -0.53
N TYR A 94 -9.38 -0.78 -1.10
CA TYR A 94 -10.43 -1.77 -0.92
C TYR A 94 -9.94 -2.90 -0.02
N ILE A 95 -10.89 -3.53 0.67
CA ILE A 95 -10.64 -4.69 1.52
C ILE A 95 -10.31 -5.89 0.63
N SER A 96 -9.18 -6.55 0.93
CA SER A 96 -8.71 -7.76 0.24
C SER A 96 -8.73 -8.95 1.20
N GLN A 97 -8.22 -10.11 0.79
CA GLN A 97 -8.16 -11.29 1.64
C GLN A 97 -7.10 -11.13 2.74
N ALA A 98 -7.50 -11.47 3.96
CA ALA A 98 -6.62 -11.55 5.11
C ALA A 98 -6.97 -12.79 5.95
N TYR A 99 -5.95 -13.36 6.58
CA TYR A 99 -6.04 -14.63 7.30
C TYR A 99 -5.51 -14.46 8.72
N GLY A 100 -6.29 -14.91 9.70
CA GLY A 100 -5.94 -14.77 11.11
C GLY A 100 -6.56 -13.56 11.81
N SER A 101 -6.42 -13.55 13.14
CA SER A 101 -6.94 -12.53 14.04
C SER A 101 -5.96 -12.35 15.19
N GLY A 102 -5.53 -11.11 15.42
CA GLY A 102 -4.41 -10.82 16.32
C GLY A 102 -3.06 -11.07 15.66
N THR A 103 -2.75 -12.33 15.35
CA THR A 103 -1.61 -12.75 14.51
C THR A 103 -2.12 -13.07 13.12
N TYR A 104 -1.57 -12.41 12.11
CA TYR A 104 -2.00 -12.58 10.72
C TYR A 104 -0.98 -13.42 9.96
N HIS A 105 -1.44 -14.27 9.04
CA HIS A 105 -0.53 -15.04 8.20
C HIS A 105 0.19 -14.11 7.20
N ILE A 106 1.46 -14.38 6.86
CA ILE A 106 2.27 -13.54 5.94
C ILE A 106 1.69 -13.41 4.52
N SER A 107 0.77 -14.29 4.12
CA SER A 107 0.04 -14.16 2.85
C SER A 107 -1.12 -13.17 2.88
N SER A 108 -1.46 -12.63 4.06
CA SER A 108 -2.56 -11.67 4.22
C SER A 108 -2.22 -10.32 3.62
N SER A 109 -3.23 -9.62 3.11
CA SER A 109 -3.14 -8.19 2.82
C SER A 109 -2.81 -7.42 4.09
N VAL A 110 -1.69 -6.69 4.09
CA VAL A 110 -1.24 -5.92 5.26
C VAL A 110 -2.22 -4.79 5.60
N CYS A 111 -2.65 -4.02 4.59
CA CYS A 111 -3.57 -2.91 4.79
C CYS A 111 -4.93 -3.39 5.30
N THR A 112 -5.44 -4.51 4.78
CA THR A 112 -6.69 -5.09 5.26
C THR A 112 -6.57 -5.60 6.68
N ALA A 113 -5.48 -6.30 7.01
CA ALA A 113 -5.20 -6.76 8.36
C ALA A 113 -5.10 -5.59 9.36
N ALA A 114 -4.57 -4.44 8.90
CA ALA A 114 -4.45 -3.24 9.71
C ALA A 114 -5.81 -2.60 10.00
N VAL A 115 -6.72 -2.57 9.03
CA VAL A 115 -8.13 -2.17 9.25
C VAL A 115 -8.84 -3.15 10.19
N HIS A 116 -8.69 -4.44 9.96
CA HIS A 116 -9.25 -5.47 10.85
C HIS A 116 -8.79 -5.29 12.30
N ARG A 117 -7.51 -4.93 12.50
CA ARG A 117 -6.95 -4.66 13.84
C ARG A 117 -7.38 -3.29 14.40
N GLY A 118 -7.87 -2.38 13.55
CA GLY A 118 -8.24 -1.02 13.93
C GLY A 118 -7.05 -0.05 14.00
N VAL A 119 -5.89 -0.41 13.44
CA VAL A 119 -4.70 0.46 13.42
C VAL A 119 -4.88 1.62 12.43
N ILE A 120 -5.53 1.34 11.30
CA ILE A 120 -5.89 2.33 10.27
C ILE A 120 -7.33 2.10 9.81
N THR A 121 -7.84 3.00 8.97
CA THR A 121 -9.12 2.85 8.27
C THR A 121 -8.88 2.76 6.75
N THR A 122 -9.95 2.62 5.96
CA THR A 122 -9.89 2.67 4.48
C THR A 122 -9.36 4.01 3.93
N LYS A 123 -9.21 5.02 4.79
CA LYS A 123 -8.51 6.28 4.49
C LYS A 123 -6.99 6.11 4.37
N GLY A 124 -6.44 4.93 4.68
CA GLY A 124 -5.00 4.66 4.61
C GLY A 124 -4.23 5.13 5.83
N GLY A 125 -2.90 5.04 5.76
CA GLY A 125 -1.99 5.41 6.84
C GLY A 125 -0.69 4.60 6.86
N THR A 126 0.26 5.03 7.68
CA THR A 126 1.50 4.27 7.94
C THR A 126 1.25 3.22 9.01
N VAL A 127 1.67 1.99 8.75
CA VAL A 127 1.58 0.86 9.67
C VAL A 127 2.96 0.27 9.87
N ARG A 128 3.21 -0.22 11.07
CA ARG A 128 4.43 -0.95 11.37
C ARG A 128 4.07 -2.36 11.81
N ILE A 129 4.77 -3.31 11.24
CA ILE A 129 4.54 -4.74 11.48
C ILE A 129 5.84 -5.40 11.89
N ARG A 130 5.73 -6.44 12.69
CA ARG A 130 6.84 -7.33 13.01
C ARG A 130 6.45 -8.76 12.67
N THR A 131 7.34 -9.48 11.99
CA THR A 131 7.13 -10.89 11.68
C THR A 131 7.42 -11.73 12.91
N VAL A 132 6.60 -12.76 13.12
CA VAL A 132 6.64 -13.61 14.29
C VAL A 132 6.36 -15.04 13.88
N ARG A 133 6.73 -15.99 14.74
CA ARG A 133 6.27 -17.36 14.58
C ARG A 133 4.78 -17.42 14.88
N GLY A 134 4.01 -17.89 13.91
CA GLY A 134 2.57 -17.99 13.98
C GLY A 134 2.07 -19.23 14.75
N PRO A 135 0.80 -19.23 15.14
CA PRO A 135 0.12 -20.42 15.66
C PRO A 135 0.07 -21.53 14.60
N ALA A 136 -0.35 -22.74 15.00
CA ALA A 136 -0.58 -23.83 14.05
C ALA A 136 -1.74 -23.52 13.11
N VAL A 137 -2.74 -22.81 13.65
CA VAL A 137 -3.93 -22.39 12.92
C VAL A 137 -4.17 -20.91 13.17
N PHE A 138 -4.35 -20.16 12.09
CA PHE A 138 -4.72 -18.76 12.11
C PHE A 138 -6.24 -18.67 12.11
N GLU A 139 -6.82 -18.19 13.21
CA GLU A 139 -8.26 -18.07 13.37
C GLU A 139 -8.82 -16.84 12.65
N GLY A 140 -9.84 -17.04 11.82
CA GLY A 140 -10.55 -15.94 11.16
C GLY A 140 -11.56 -15.27 12.11
N SER A 141 -11.77 -13.95 11.98
CA SER A 141 -12.81 -13.25 12.71
C SER A 141 -13.38 -12.06 11.93
N LEU A 142 -14.51 -11.53 12.39
CA LEU A 142 -15.05 -10.26 11.90
C LEU A 142 -14.76 -9.16 12.94
N ARG A 143 -13.96 -8.15 12.56
CA ARG A 143 -13.67 -6.97 13.40
C ARG A 143 -13.55 -5.73 12.54
N ASN A 144 -14.00 -4.58 13.04
CA ASN A 144 -13.90 -3.28 12.37
C ASN A 144 -14.46 -3.28 10.92
N GLY A 145 -15.53 -4.04 10.68
CA GLY A 145 -16.15 -4.19 9.36
C GLY A 145 -15.36 -5.03 8.35
N VAL A 146 -14.24 -5.65 8.75
CA VAL A 146 -13.43 -6.53 7.92
C VAL A 146 -13.56 -7.97 8.40
N ARG A 147 -13.75 -8.91 7.48
CA ARG A 147 -13.76 -10.35 7.77
C ARG A 147 -12.42 -10.97 7.36
N THR A 148 -11.77 -11.65 8.29
CA THR A 148 -10.61 -12.50 8.00
C THR A 148 -11.01 -13.97 7.99
N PHE A 149 -10.21 -14.78 7.31
CA PHE A 149 -10.47 -16.21 7.14
C PHE A 149 -9.53 -17.05 7.99
N ARG A 150 -9.96 -18.27 8.27
CA ARG A 150 -9.11 -19.29 8.89
C ARG A 150 -8.05 -19.74 7.87
N SER A 151 -6.82 -19.94 8.32
CA SER A 151 -5.76 -20.54 7.51
C SER A 151 -4.90 -21.48 8.36
N GLN A 152 -4.58 -22.65 7.81
CA GLN A 152 -3.71 -23.64 8.44
C GLN A 152 -2.65 -24.07 7.43
N PRO A 153 -1.39 -23.62 7.59
CA PRO A 153 -0.30 -24.10 6.76
C PRO A 153 -0.08 -25.60 6.98
N PRO A 154 0.15 -26.39 5.91
CA PRO A 154 0.33 -27.84 6.03
C PRO A 154 1.65 -28.22 6.73
N ASP A 155 2.71 -27.42 6.57
CA ASP A 155 4.02 -27.66 7.21
C ASP A 155 4.33 -26.59 8.28
N PRO A 156 4.75 -26.99 9.50
CA PRO A 156 5.13 -26.08 10.57
C PRO A 156 6.17 -25.01 10.25
N ARG A 157 7.04 -25.23 9.24
CA ARG A 157 8.05 -24.28 8.77
C ARG A 157 7.44 -23.02 8.17
N TRP A 158 6.22 -23.11 7.65
CA TRP A 158 5.49 -22.00 7.04
C TRP A 158 4.55 -21.27 8.00
N ARG A 159 4.60 -21.62 9.30
CA ARG A 159 3.86 -20.93 10.36
C ARG A 159 4.52 -19.59 10.68
N ILE A 160 4.56 -18.71 9.70
CA ILE A 160 5.08 -17.35 9.83
C ILE A 160 3.90 -16.41 9.74
N GLY A 161 3.81 -15.52 10.71
CA GLY A 161 2.81 -14.49 10.75
C GLY A 161 3.43 -13.13 10.97
N PHE A 162 2.59 -12.12 11.03
CA PHE A 162 2.98 -10.78 11.47
C PHE A 162 1.97 -10.23 12.45
N VAL A 163 2.45 -9.31 13.28
CA VAL A 163 1.68 -8.55 14.25
C VAL A 163 1.98 -7.07 14.09
N PHE A 164 1.04 -6.22 14.44
CA PHE A 164 1.22 -4.77 14.44
C PHE A 164 1.93 -4.31 15.72
N VAL A 165 2.90 -3.38 15.60
CA VAL A 165 3.78 -2.89 16.68
C VAL A 165 4.03 -1.38 16.66
#